data_AF-A0A4V2M4A3-F1
#
_entry.id   AF-A0A4V2M4A3-F1
#
_cell.length_a   1.000
_cell.length_b   1.000
_cell.length_c   1.000
_cell.angle_alpha   90.00
_cell.angle_beta   90.00
_cell.angle_gamma   90.00
#
_symmetry.space_group_name_H-M   'P 1'
#
loop_
_entity.id
_entity.type
_entity.pdbx_description
1 polymer ?
#
loop_
_entity_poly.entity_id
_entity_poly.type
_entity_poly.pdbx_seq_one_letter_code
_entity_poly.pdbx_strand_id
1 'polypeptide(L)'
;MVRREAGPNGQNIGGLVSEVTSDLSQLVRDEVQLAKAELKEKGKEAGVGAGLFGGASTLALYGVGVLIAAAILGLATALPAWLSALIVAAVVFAVAAVAALLGKRHVTRATPPVPQRAVDGVHEDLEALKGHQPEGKTIA
;
A
#
# COMPACT_ATOMS: atom_id res chain seq x y z
N MET A 1 67.52 5.17 -36.90
CA MET A 1 66.66 4.87 -35.75
C MET A 1 65.32 5.55 -35.96
N VAL A 2 64.34 4.85 -36.55
CA VAL A 2 62.98 5.36 -36.74
C VAL A 2 62.10 4.63 -35.74
N ARG A 3 61.72 5.33 -34.67
CA ARG A 3 60.81 4.84 -33.64
C ARG A 3 59.41 4.82 -34.27
N ARG A 4 58.86 3.62 -34.49
CA ARG A 4 57.44 3.41 -34.82
C ARG A 4 56.63 3.79 -33.57
N GLU A 5 55.86 4.87 -33.65
CA GLU A 5 54.86 5.18 -32.63
C GLU A 5 53.64 4.29 -32.87
N ALA A 6 53.20 3.62 -31.79
CA ALA A 6 52.10 2.69 -31.79
C ALA A 6 50.81 3.40 -32.21
N GLY A 7 50.05 2.77 -33.10
CA GLY A 7 48.87 3.35 -33.73
C GLY A 7 47.81 3.80 -32.73
N PRO A 8 47.08 4.88 -33.04
CA PRO A 8 45.93 5.31 -32.27
C PRO A 8 44.90 4.18 -32.24
N ASN A 9 44.63 3.68 -31.04
CA ASN A 9 43.56 2.73 -30.78
C ASN A 9 42.28 3.22 -31.45
N GLY A 10 41.82 2.48 -32.45
CA GLY A 10 40.52 2.68 -33.05
C GLY A 10 39.48 2.64 -31.94
N GLN A 11 38.79 3.76 -31.74
CA GLN A 11 37.56 3.81 -30.96
C GLN A 11 36.54 2.93 -31.71
N ASN A 12 36.58 1.64 -31.40
CA ASN A 12 35.66 0.67 -31.96
C ASN A 12 34.28 0.96 -31.39
N ILE A 13 33.27 1.04 -32.26
CA ILE A 13 31.85 1.20 -31.90
C ILE A 13 31.41 0.18 -30.82
N GLY A 14 32.02 -1.00 -30.80
CA GLY A 14 31.80 -2.01 -29.75
C GLY A 14 32.22 -1.59 -28.33
N GLY A 15 33.23 -0.71 -28.19
CA GLY A 15 33.64 -0.16 -26.89
C GLY A 15 32.61 0.80 -26.31
N LEU A 16 32.05 1.68 -27.15
CA LEU A 16 31.02 2.64 -26.75
C LEU A 16 29.70 1.95 -26.37
N VAL A 17 29.30 0.91 -27.12
CA VAL A 17 28.11 0.11 -26.78
C VAL A 17 28.29 -0.61 -25.45
N SER A 18 29.49 -1.14 -25.19
CA SER A 18 29.81 -1.77 -23.90
C SER A 18 29.76 -0.78 -22.73
N GLU A 19 30.24 0.45 -22.93
CA GLU A 19 30.25 1.50 -21.92
C GLU A 19 28.82 1.99 -21.60
N VAL A 20 28.01 2.30 -22.61
CA VAL A 20 26.60 2.70 -22.43
C VAL A 20 25.77 1.60 -21.77
N THR A 21 26.02 0.32 -22.10
CA THR A 21 25.34 -0.81 -21.47
C THR A 21 25.74 -0.95 -19.99
N SER A 22 27.01 -0.71 -19.68
CA SER A 22 27.50 -0.66 -18.30
C SER A 22 26.87 0.49 -17.52
N ASP A 23 26.81 1.68 -18.09
CA ASP A 23 26.23 2.87 -17.45
C ASP A 23 24.73 2.71 -17.19
N LEU A 24 23.99 2.14 -18.15
CA LEU A 24 22.58 1.83 -17.97
C LEU A 24 22.38 0.77 -16.86
N SER A 25 23.26 -0.24 -16.81
CA SER A 25 23.21 -1.26 -15.75
C SER A 25 23.50 -0.67 -14.37
N GLN A 26 24.41 0.31 -14.29
CA GLN A 26 24.69 1.06 -13.06
C GLN A 26 23.49 1.91 -12.66
N LEU A 27 22.92 2.68 -13.59
CA LEU A 27 21.74 3.52 -13.34
C LEU A 27 20.55 2.71 -12.82
N VAL A 28 20.22 1.59 -13.46
CA VAL A 28 19.13 0.70 -13.00
C VAL A 28 19.42 0.20 -11.59
N ARG A 29 20.67 -0.14 -11.29
CA ARG A 29 21.06 -0.62 -9.97
C ARG A 29 20.97 0.48 -8.90
N ASP A 30 21.29 1.72 -9.26
CA ASP A 30 21.19 2.87 -8.38
C ASP A 30 19.74 3.24 -8.12
N GLU A 31 18.88 3.23 -9.14
CA GLU A 31 17.44 3.46 -8.99
C GLU A 31 16.80 2.40 -8.07
N VAL A 32 17.20 1.14 -8.22
CA VAL A 32 16.76 0.07 -7.32
C VAL A 32 17.27 0.29 -5.88
N GLN A 33 18.51 0.77 -5.71
CA GLN A 33 19.04 1.09 -4.38
C GLN A 33 18.31 2.27 -3.74
N LEU A 34 18.02 3.31 -4.53
CA LEU A 34 17.26 4.48 -4.10
C LEU A 34 15.84 4.08 -3.71
N ALA A 35 15.13 3.34 -4.56
CA ALA A 35 13.80 2.82 -4.26
C ALA A 35 13.80 1.96 -2.98
N LYS A 36 14.82 1.12 -2.77
CA LYS A 36 14.98 0.36 -1.52
C LYS A 36 15.17 1.27 -0.30
N ALA A 37 15.97 2.32 -0.42
CA ALA A 37 16.19 3.29 0.65
C ALA A 37 14.90 4.02 1.00
N GLU A 38 14.18 4.52 0.00
CA GLU A 38 12.91 5.23 0.17
C GLU A 38 11.83 4.32 0.75
N LEU A 39 11.72 3.07 0.27
CA LEU A 39 10.78 2.09 0.83
C LEU A 39 11.12 1.74 2.29
N LYS A 40 12.40 1.69 2.65
CA LYS A 40 12.82 1.45 4.04
C LYS A 40 12.45 2.63 4.94
N GLU A 41 12.65 3.86 4.48
CA GLU A 41 12.28 5.07 5.21
C GLU A 41 10.75 5.18 5.38
N LYS A 42 10.01 5.06 4.27
CA LYS A 42 8.54 5.03 4.28
C LYS A 42 8.00 3.89 5.15
N GLY A 43 8.63 2.71 5.08
CA GLY A 43 8.27 1.55 5.90
C GLY A 43 8.52 1.78 7.39
N LYS A 44 9.61 2.47 7.76
CA LYS A 44 9.90 2.85 9.14
C LYS A 44 8.86 3.82 9.68
N GLU A 45 8.58 4.90 8.95
CA GLU A 45 7.58 5.90 9.36
C GLU A 45 6.18 5.27 9.46
N ALA A 46 5.79 4.45 8.48
CA ALA A 46 4.54 3.70 8.54
C ALA A 46 4.50 2.74 9.74
N GLY A 47 5.62 2.07 10.05
CA GLY A 47 5.74 1.15 11.19
C GLY A 47 5.64 1.87 12.54
N VAL A 48 6.33 3.00 12.70
CA VAL A 48 6.22 3.85 13.91
C VAL A 48 4.80 4.39 14.05
N GLY A 49 4.22 4.90 12.97
CA GLY A 49 2.84 5.37 12.94
C GLY A 49 1.85 4.29 13.34
N ALA A 50 1.96 3.09 12.77
CA ALA A 50 1.13 1.94 13.12
C ALA A 50 1.30 1.52 14.59
N GLY A 51 2.54 1.54 15.11
CA GLY A 51 2.84 1.26 16.51
C GLY A 51 2.21 2.29 17.46
N LEU A 52 2.35 3.57 17.16
CA LEU A 52 1.76 4.67 17.95
C LEU A 52 0.23 4.61 17.91
N PHE A 53 -0.38 4.43 16.74
CA PHE A 53 -1.83 4.27 16.61
C PHE A 53 -2.34 3.02 17.34
N GLY A 54 -1.63 1.89 17.24
CA GLY A 54 -1.96 0.67 17.98
C GLY A 54 -1.90 0.87 19.50
N GLY A 55 -0.83 1.50 19.98
CA GLY A 55 -0.67 1.83 21.40
C GLY A 55 -1.74 2.81 21.90
N ALA A 56 -1.97 3.89 21.16
CA ALA A 56 -3.00 4.89 21.48
C ALA A 56 -4.41 4.28 21.48
N SER A 57 -4.74 3.43 20.51
CA SER A 57 -6.03 2.74 20.45
C SER A 57 -6.22 1.80 21.65
N THR A 58 -5.17 1.10 22.06
CA THR A 58 -5.20 0.22 23.24
C THR A 58 -5.44 1.01 24.52
N LEU A 59 -4.72 2.12 24.71
CA LEU A 59 -4.93 3.01 25.87
C LEU A 59 -6.32 3.64 25.85
N ALA A 60 -6.80 4.07 24.68
CA ALA A 60 -8.15 4.60 24.52
C ALA A 60 -9.21 3.56 24.88
N LEU A 61 -9.02 2.28 24.50
CA LEU A 61 -9.93 1.19 24.88
C LEU A 61 -10.02 1.04 26.41
N TYR A 62 -8.88 1.04 27.11
CA TYR A 62 -8.88 1.04 28.58
C TYR A 62 -9.56 2.28 29.16
N GLY A 63 -9.29 3.47 28.60
CA GLY A 63 -9.93 4.72 29.01
C GLY A 63 -11.45 4.69 28.88
N VAL A 64 -11.97 4.15 27.77
CA VAL A 64 -13.41 3.92 27.58
C VAL A 64 -13.95 2.96 28.65
N GLY A 65 -13.22 1.89 28.98
CA GLY A 65 -13.60 0.99 30.08
C GLY A 65 -13.70 1.69 31.44
N VAL A 66 -12.76 2.58 31.75
CA VAL A 66 -12.78 3.40 32.98
C VAL A 66 -13.98 4.36 32.97
N LEU A 67 -14.28 5.00 31.84
CA LEU A 67 -15.44 5.89 31.72
C LEU A 67 -16.77 5.14 31.86
N ILE A 68 -16.88 3.93 31.29
CA ILE A 68 -18.04 3.05 31.47
C ILE A 68 -18.19 2.70 32.96
N ALA A 69 -17.11 2.28 33.63
CA ALA A 69 -17.15 1.98 35.06
C ALA A 69 -17.56 3.21 35.89
N ALA A 70 -17.02 4.39 35.59
CA ALA A 70 -17.38 5.64 36.25
C ALA A 70 -18.85 5.99 36.06
N ALA A 71 -19.39 5.81 34.84
CA ALA A 71 -20.81 6.02 34.56
C ALA A 71 -21.69 5.05 35.36
N ILE A 72 -21.34 3.76 35.40
CA ILE A 72 -22.06 2.74 36.18
C ILE A 72 -22.06 3.10 37.66
N LEU A 73 -20.89 3.41 38.22
CA LEU A 73 -20.76 3.77 39.64
C LEU A 73 -21.50 5.07 39.98
N GLY A 74 -21.47 6.06 39.08
CA GLY A 74 -22.22 7.30 39.24
C GLY A 74 -23.73 7.07 39.25
N LEU A 75 -24.27 6.29 38.30
CA LEU A 75 -25.68 5.88 38.27
C LEU A 75 -26.06 5.02 39.49
N ALA A 76 -25.12 4.20 39.96
CA ALA A 76 -25.34 3.32 41.12
C ALA A 76 -25.53 4.10 42.44
N THR A 77 -25.25 5.41 42.46
CA THR A 77 -25.60 6.27 43.61
C THR A 77 -27.10 6.53 43.73
N ALA A 78 -27.86 6.39 42.63
CA ALA A 78 -29.30 6.62 42.58
C ALA A 78 -30.12 5.34 42.33
N LEU A 79 -29.52 4.31 41.72
CA LEU A 79 -30.16 3.05 41.36
C LEU A 79 -29.32 1.84 41.82
N PRO A 80 -29.89 0.63 41.90
CA PRO A 80 -29.09 -0.58 42.11
C PRO A 80 -27.99 -0.74 41.05
N ALA A 81 -26.82 -1.23 41.47
CA ALA A 81 -25.65 -1.35 40.60
C ALA A 81 -25.90 -2.20 39.34
N TRP A 82 -26.68 -3.28 39.47
CA TRP A 82 -27.03 -4.16 38.35
C TRP A 82 -27.85 -3.43 37.27
N LEU A 83 -28.80 -2.59 37.68
CA LEU A 83 -29.64 -1.83 36.75
C LEU A 83 -28.84 -0.73 36.07
N SER A 84 -27.97 -0.05 36.83
CA SER A 84 -27.02 0.93 36.30
C SER A 84 -26.13 0.33 35.22
N ALA A 85 -25.56 -0.85 35.46
CA ALA A 85 -24.77 -1.59 34.48
C ALA A 85 -25.56 -1.93 33.21
N LEU A 86 -26.81 -2.37 33.32
CA LEU A 86 -27.66 -2.66 32.16
C LEU A 86 -27.99 -1.42 31.32
N ILE A 87 -28.27 -0.29 31.97
CA ILE A 87 -28.55 0.97 31.27
C ILE A 87 -27.32 1.42 30.49
N VAL A 88 -26.15 1.45 31.12
CA VAL A 88 -24.91 1.85 30.44
C VAL A 88 -24.57 0.87 29.32
N ALA A 89 -24.73 -0.44 29.54
CA ALA A 89 -24.52 -1.44 28.49
C ALA A 89 -25.44 -1.25 27.28
N ALA A 90 -26.72 -0.93 27.51
CA ALA A 90 -27.67 -0.66 26.43
C ALA A 90 -27.25 0.55 25.59
N VAL A 91 -26.79 1.63 26.24
CA VAL A 91 -26.28 2.82 25.54
C VAL A 91 -25.02 2.49 24.72
N VAL A 92 -24.06 1.77 25.31
CA VAL A 92 -22.83 1.37 24.62
C VAL A 92 -23.14 0.48 23.41
N PHE A 93 -24.05 -0.49 23.54
CA PHE A 93 -24.44 -1.35 22.42
C PHE A 93 -25.19 -0.59 21.33
N ALA A 94 -26.03 0.39 21.69
CA ALA A 94 -26.69 1.24 20.71
C ALA A 94 -25.66 2.04 19.88
N VAL A 95 -24.67 2.64 20.54
CA VAL A 95 -23.57 3.35 19.85
C VAL A 95 -22.76 2.40 18.98
N ALA A 96 -22.41 1.22 19.49
CA ALA A 96 -21.68 0.20 18.74
C ALA A 96 -22.45 -0.28 17.50
N ALA A 97 -23.77 -0.48 17.62
CA ALA A 97 -24.62 -0.87 16.50
C ALA A 97 -24.65 0.23 15.41
N VAL A 98 -24.79 1.50 15.80
CA VAL A 98 -24.74 2.63 14.85
C VAL A 98 -23.37 2.69 14.16
N ALA A 99 -22.28 2.61 14.92
CA ALA A 99 -20.93 2.60 14.36
C ALA A 99 -20.71 1.44 13.38
N ALA A 100 -21.18 0.24 13.72
CA ALA A 100 -21.09 -0.95 12.86
C ALA A 100 -21.90 -0.76 11.55
N LEU A 101 -23.10 -0.18 11.62
CA LEU A 101 -23.91 0.11 10.43
C LEU A 101 -23.25 1.17 9.54
N LEU A 102 -22.69 2.23 10.12
CA LEU A 102 -21.95 3.25 9.38
C LEU A 102 -20.68 2.68 8.75
N GLY A 103 -19.92 1.87 9.49
CA GLY A 103 -18.74 1.17 8.98
C GLY A 103 -19.08 0.25 7.81
N LYS A 104 -20.13 -0.57 7.95
CA LYS A 104 -20.64 -1.43 6.86
C LYS A 104 -20.97 -0.62 5.62
N ARG A 105 -21.63 0.54 5.76
CA ARG A 105 -21.96 1.42 4.62
C ARG A 105 -20.71 1.97 3.92
N HIS A 106 -19.66 2.31 4.66
CA HIS A 106 -18.42 2.81 4.05
C HIS A 106 -17.66 1.70 3.33
N VAL A 107 -17.54 0.52 3.95
CA VAL A 107 -16.88 -0.65 3.34
C VAL A 107 -17.61 -1.10 2.06
N THR A 108 -18.94 -1.16 2.11
CA THR A 108 -19.76 -1.55 0.93
C THR A 108 -19.70 -0.54 -0.21
N ARG A 109 -19.49 0.76 0.07
CA ARG A 109 -19.27 1.78 -0.97
C ARG A 109 -17.87 1.72 -1.59
N ALA A 110 -16.90 1.19 -0.87
CA ALA A 110 -15.52 1.03 -1.34
C ALA A 110 -15.30 -0.28 -2.12
N THR A 111 -16.36 -1.04 -2.40
CA THR A 111 -16.32 -2.30 -3.16
C THR A 111 -16.97 -2.10 -4.55
N PRO A 112 -16.37 -2.63 -5.63
CA PRO A 112 -15.31 -3.63 -5.65
C PRO A 112 -13.89 -3.04 -5.46
N PRO A 113 -12.98 -3.76 -4.76
CA PRO A 113 -11.59 -3.31 -4.53
C PRO A 113 -10.75 -3.34 -5.82
N VAL A 114 -11.26 -4.03 -6.83
CA VAL A 114 -10.64 -4.16 -8.14
C VAL A 114 -11.11 -2.96 -8.98
N PRO A 115 -10.21 -2.11 -9.48
CA PRO A 115 -10.59 -1.06 -10.41
C PRO A 115 -11.08 -1.72 -11.70
N GLN A 116 -12.39 -1.85 -11.86
CA GLN A 116 -12.99 -2.56 -13.00
C GLN A 116 -12.46 -2.02 -14.33
N ARG A 117 -12.34 -0.70 -14.46
CA ARG A 117 -11.74 -0.05 -15.64
C ARG A 117 -10.31 -0.49 -15.97
N ALA A 118 -9.48 -0.77 -14.95
CA ALA A 118 -8.11 -1.25 -15.16
C ALA A 118 -8.08 -2.71 -15.59
N VAL A 119 -9.03 -3.51 -15.11
CA VAL A 119 -9.19 -4.92 -15.53
C VAL A 119 -9.75 -4.98 -16.96
N ASP A 120 -10.72 -4.13 -17.29
CA ASP A 120 -11.35 -4.07 -18.61
C ASP A 120 -10.35 -3.64 -19.68
N GLY A 121 -9.51 -2.63 -19.40
CA GLY A 121 -8.46 -2.20 -20.33
C GLY A 121 -7.41 -3.28 -20.62
N VAL A 122 -7.04 -4.09 -19.62
CA VAL A 122 -6.14 -5.24 -19.85
C VAL A 122 -6.80 -6.31 -20.73
N HIS A 123 -8.12 -6.51 -20.62
CA HIS A 123 -8.84 -7.43 -21.50
C HIS A 123 -8.92 -6.91 -22.94
N GLU A 124 -9.20 -5.62 -23.14
CA GLU A 124 -9.20 -4.98 -24.47
C GLU A 124 -7.81 -5.07 -25.14
N ASP A 125 -6.74 -4.80 -24.40
CA ASP A 125 -5.37 -4.91 -24.91
C ASP A 125 -5.03 -6.36 -25.31
N LEU A 126 -5.49 -7.35 -24.54
CA LEU A 126 -5.29 -8.78 -24.85
C LEU A 126 -6.12 -9.25 -26.06
N GLU A 127 -7.32 -8.70 -26.26
CA GLU A 127 -8.15 -8.99 -27.44
C GLU A 127 -7.57 -8.35 -28.70
N ALA A 128 -7.06 -7.12 -28.62
CA ALA A 128 -6.38 -6.45 -29.73
C ALA A 128 -5.15 -7.23 -30.21
N LEU A 129 -4.40 -7.83 -29.28
CA LEU A 129 -3.24 -8.68 -29.58
C LEU A 129 -3.63 -10.04 -30.19
N LYS A 130 -4.76 -10.64 -29.78
CA LYS A 130 -5.28 -11.87 -30.40
C LYS A 130 -5.84 -11.64 -31.81
N GLY A 131 -6.36 -10.44 -32.08
CA GLY A 131 -6.85 -10.06 -33.41
C GLY A 131 -5.74 -9.88 -34.46
N HIS A 132 -4.49 -9.67 -34.04
CA HIS A 132 -3.32 -9.65 -34.92
C HIS A 132 -2.71 -11.05 -35.08
N GLN A 133 -3.44 -11.96 -35.70
CA GLN A 133 -2.82 -13.12 -36.34
C GLN A 133 -2.12 -12.59 -37.61
N PRO A 134 -0.78 -12.58 -37.73
CA PRO A 134 -0.12 -12.12 -38.95
C PRO A 134 -0.52 -13.07 -40.08
N GLU A 135 -1.34 -12.58 -41.01
CA GLU A 135 -1.57 -13.25 -42.29
C GLU A 135 -0.22 -13.34 -43.01
N GLY A 136 0.44 -14.49 -42.85
CA GLY A 136 1.55 -14.90 -43.68
C GLY A 136 1.05 -15.04 -45.11
N LYS A 137 1.04 -13.93 -45.85
CA LYS A 137 0.86 -13.94 -47.30
C LYS A 137 2.06 -14.65 -47.90
N THR A 138 1.85 -15.92 -48.21
CA THR A 138 2.61 -16.70 -49.18
C THR A 138 2.67 -15.91 -50.48
N ILE A 139 3.82 -15.29 -50.74
CA ILE A 139 4.21 -14.83 -52.06
C ILE A 139 4.60 -16.07 -52.87
N ALA A 140 3.68 -16.46 -53.77
CA ALA A 140 3.92 -17.39 -54.86
C ALA A 140 4.38 -16.60 -56.11
#